data_AF-A0A2V2MWE2-F1
#
_entry.id   AF-A0A2V2MWE2-F1
#
_cell.length_a   1.000
_cell.length_b   1.000
_cell.length_c   1.000
_cell.angle_alpha   90.00
_cell.angle_beta   90.00
_cell.angle_gamma   90.00
#
_symmetry.space_group_name_H-M   'P 1'
#
loop_
_entity.id
_entity.type
_entity.pdbx_description
1 polymer ?
#
loop_
_entity_poly.entity_id
_entity_poly.type
_entity_poly.pdbx_seq_one_letter_code
_entity_poly.pdbx_strand_id
1 'polypeptide(L)' 'MEYDQSPVILAAQKYLSVVKGGSIDTWMDIWADDAVVEFPYSPDPFPLRLEGKDAIYAYYKNIAPL' A
#
# COMPACT_ATOMS: atom_id res chain seq x y z
N MET A 1 13.93 10.23 25.19
CA MET A 1 13.66 10.41 23.75
C MET A 1 12.22 9.99 23.54
N GLU A 2 11.31 10.96 23.44
CA GLU A 2 9.96 10.68 22.95
C GLU A 2 10.09 10.24 21.50
N TYR A 3 9.69 9.01 21.21
CA TYR A 3 9.48 8.56 19.84
C TYR A 3 8.39 9.47 19.27
N ASP A 4 8.71 10.28 18.26
CA ASP A 4 7.73 11.07 17.52
C ASP A 4 6.58 10.13 17.10
N GLN A 5 5.42 10.30 17.74
CA GLN A 5 4.20 9.54 17.46
C GLN A 5 3.54 10.03 16.16
N SER A 6 4.33 10.52 15.21
CA SER A 6 3.85 10.98 13.92
C SER A 6 3.06 9.85 13.26
N PRO A 7 1.77 10.06 12.97
CA PRO A 7 0.93 9.05 12.34
C PRO A 7 1.50 8.59 10.99
N VAL A 8 2.27 9.45 10.32
CA VAL A 8 2.96 9.12 9.06
C VAL A 8 4.08 8.11 9.28
N ILE A 9 4.92 8.32 10.31
CA ILE A 9 6.00 7.38 10.64
C ILE A 9 5.43 6.03 11.04
N LEU A 10 4.36 6.03 11.85
CA LEU A 10 3.66 4.81 12.26
C LEU A 10 3.05 4.06 11.06
N ALA A 11 2.40 4.78 10.14
CA ALA A 11 1.85 4.20 8.92
C ALA A 11 2.94 3.56 8.04
N ALA A 12 4.07 4.25 7.85
CA ALA A 12 5.20 3.73 7.08
C ALA A 12 5.82 2.47 7.72
N GLN A 13 6.01 2.46 9.05
CA GLN A 13 6.50 1.28 9.77
C GLN A 13 5.55 0.10 9.66
N LYS A 14 4.24 0.35 9.81
CA LYS A 14 3.21 -0.67 9.67
C LYS A 14 3.20 -1.23 8.25
N TYR A 15 3.25 -0.37 7.22
CA TYR A 15 3.35 -0.76 5.82
C TYR A 15 4.52 -1.73 5.57
N LEU A 16 5.72 -1.37 6.04
CA LEU A 16 6.90 -2.25 5.89
C LEU A 16 6.73 -3.59 6.61
N SER A 17 6.06 -3.60 7.76
CA SER A 17 5.81 -4.84 8.50
C SER A 17 4.86 -5.80 7.78
N VAL A 18 3.79 -5.29 7.15
CA VAL A 18 2.80 -6.12 6.47
C VAL A 18 3.31 -6.63 5.12
N VAL A 19 4.15 -5.85 4.41
CA VAL A 19 4.75 -6.28 3.15
C VAL A 19 5.80 -7.40 3.34
N LYS A 20 6.42 -7.50 4.52
CA LYS A 20 7.48 -8.50 4.79
C LYS A 20 6.95 -9.92 5.08
N GLY A 21 5.64 -10.13 5.16
CA GLY A 21 5.07 -11.46 5.42
C GLY A 21 3.60 -11.50 5.84
N GLY A 22 2.83 -10.46 5.56
CA GLY A 22 1.38 -10.45 5.73
C GLY A 22 0.65 -10.87 4.45
N SER A 23 -0.67 -11.08 4.53
CA SER A 23 -1.51 -11.32 3.35
C SER A 23 -1.90 -10.01 2.66
N ILE A 24 -2.38 -10.10 1.42
CA ILE A 24 -3.01 -8.97 0.73
C ILE A 24 -4.14 -8.36 1.55
N ASP A 25 -4.95 -9.17 2.24
CA ASP A 25 -6.06 -8.68 3.05
C ASP A 25 -5.55 -7.86 4.26
N THR A 26 -4.50 -8.34 4.94
CA THR A 26 -3.88 -7.61 6.07
C THR A 26 -3.20 -6.32 5.60
N TRP A 27 -2.65 -6.34 4.39
CA TRP A 27 -2.10 -5.16 3.76
C TRP A 27 -3.21 -4.16 3.38
N MET A 28 -4.39 -4.61 2.95
CA MET A 28 -5.51 -3.71 2.66
C MET A 28 -6.05 -2.98 3.90
N ASP A 29 -6.01 -3.59 5.09
CA ASP A 29 -6.54 -2.99 6.31
C ASP A 29 -5.91 -1.64 6.69
N ILE A 30 -4.70 -1.35 6.20
CA ILE A 30 -3.99 -0.10 6.49
C ILE A 30 -4.28 1.02 5.48
N TRP A 31 -5.04 0.75 4.42
CA TRP A 31 -5.41 1.73 3.40
C TRP A 31 -6.74 2.41 3.73
N ALA A 32 -6.80 3.71 3.49
CA ALA A 32 -8.06 4.46 3.42
C ALA A 32 -8.89 4.02 2.19
N ASP A 33 -10.21 4.21 2.26
CA ASP A 33 -11.12 3.81 1.18
C ASP A 33 -10.85 4.57 -0.13
N ASP A 34 -10.43 5.83 -0.01
CA ASP A 34 -10.10 6.76 -1.10
C ASP A 34 -8.60 6.85 -1.40
N ALA A 35 -7.81 5.89 -0.92
CA ALA A 35 -6.37 5.96 -1.05
C ALA A 35 -5.87 5.91 -2.50
N VAL A 36 -4.67 6.46 -2.71
CA VAL A 36 -4.05 6.59 -4.02
C VAL A 36 -2.67 5.95 -4.01
N VAL A 37 -2.36 5.17 -5.04
CA VAL A 37 -1.02 4.67 -5.32
C VAL A 37 -0.54 5.25 -6.65
N GLU A 38 0.65 5.83 -6.66
CA GLU A 38 1.27 6.37 -7.87
C GLU A 38 2.56 5.62 -8.19
N PHE A 39 2.75 5.34 -9.47
CA PHE A 39 3.93 4.71 -10.05
C PHE A 39 4.52 5.64 -11.13
N PRO A 40 5.24 6.72 -10.76
CA PRO A 40 5.71 7.72 -11.73
C PRO A 40 6.63 7.18 -12.83
N TYR A 41 7.18 5.98 -12.63
CA TYR A 41 8.10 5.31 -13.55
C TYR A 41 7.53 4.00 -14.11
N SER A 42 6.22 3.76 -14.01
CA SER A 42 5.59 2.59 -14.62
C SER A 42 5.73 2.62 -16.14
N PRO A 43 6.22 1.55 -16.79
CA PRO A 43 6.28 1.48 -18.24
C PRO A 43 4.91 1.11 -18.84
N ASP A 44 4.67 1.44 -20.11
CA ASP A 44 3.48 0.94 -20.82
C ASP A 44 3.50 -0.60 -20.92
N PRO A 45 2.36 -1.29 -20.75
CA PRO A 45 0.99 -0.76 -20.60
C PRO A 45 0.52 -0.66 -19.13
N PHE A 46 1.43 -0.62 -18.15
CA PHE A 46 1.07 -0.65 -16.73
C PHE A 46 0.52 0.69 -16.24
N PRO A 47 -0.39 0.69 -15.24
CA PRO A 47 -0.94 1.93 -14.73
C PRO A 47 0.14 2.79 -14.04
N LEU A 48 0.03 4.10 -14.21
CA LEU A 48 0.80 5.11 -13.46
C LEU A 48 0.14 5.48 -12.13
N ARG A 49 -1.14 5.17 -11.96
CA ARG A 49 -1.93 5.57 -10.80
C ARG A 49 -3.11 4.63 -10.56
N LEU A 50 -3.39 4.34 -9.31
CA LEU A 50 -4.55 3.59 -8.82
C LEU A 50 -5.28 4.45 -7.80
N GLU A 51 -6.61 4.49 -7.89
CA GLU A 51 -7.45 5.27 -6.98
C GLU A 51 -8.52 4.38 -6.36
N GLY A 52 -8.63 4.48 -5.03
CA GLY A 52 -9.57 3.71 -4.25
C GLY A 52 -9.05 2.32 -3.88
N LYS A 53 -9.48 1.87 -2.70
CA LYS A 53 -9.07 0.61 -2.09
C LYS A 53 -9.35 -0.61 -2.98
N ASP A 54 -10.45 -0.61 -3.71
CA ASP A 54 -10.84 -1.69 -4.62
C ASP A 54 -9.89 -1.81 -5.82
N ALA A 55 -9.49 -0.68 -6.44
CA ALA A 55 -8.56 -0.68 -7.56
C ALA A 55 -7.17 -1.16 -7.13
N ILE A 56 -6.74 -0.73 -5.93
CA ILE A 56 -5.48 -1.15 -5.32
C ILE A 56 -5.49 -2.66 -5.04
N TYR A 57 -6.54 -3.19 -4.41
CA TYR A 57 -6.67 -4.63 -4.16
C TYR A 57 -6.68 -5.44 -5.46
N ALA A 58 -7.48 -5.03 -6.44
CA ALA A 58 -7.61 -5.70 -7.72
C ALA A 58 -6.28 -5.79 -8.46
N TYR A 59 -5.43 -4.76 -8.35
CA TYR A 59 -4.09 -4.74 -8.91
C TYR A 59 -3.16 -5.70 -8.17
N TYR A 60 -3.04 -5.58 -6.84
CA TYR A 60 -2.02 -6.30 -6.08
C TYR A 60 -2.32 -7.77 -5.79
N LYS A 61 -3.59 -8.20 -5.74
CA LYS A 61 -4.00 -9.58 -5.40
C LYS A 61 -3.37 -10.66 -6.29
N ASN A 62 -2.93 -10.31 -7.50
CA ASN A 62 -2.33 -11.23 -8.47
C ASN A 62 -0.83 -10.98 -8.71
N ILE A 63 -0.24 -9.96 -8.06
CA ILE A 63 1.12 -9.48 -8.34
C ILE A 63 2.01 -9.62 -7.11
N ALA A 64 1.44 -9.39 -5.92
CA ALA A 64 2.25 -9.34 -4.72
C ALA A 64 2.68 -10.75 -4.30
N PRO A 65 3.97 -10.98 -3.97
CA PRO A 65 4.37 -12.13 -3.16
C PRO A 65 4.00 -11.84 -1.70
N LEU A 66 2.70 -11.80 -1.42
CA LEU A 66 2.15 -11.77 -0.06
C LEU A 66 1.69 -13.19 0.31
#